data_AF-A0A954MZZ3-F1
#
_entry.id   AF-A0A954MZZ3-F1
#
_cell.length_a   1.000
_cell.length_b   1.000
_cell.length_c   1.000
_cell.angle_alpha   90.00
_cell.angle_beta   90.00
_cell.angle_gamma   90.00
#
_symmetry.space_group_name_H-M   'P 1'
#
loop_
_entity.id
_entity.type
_entity.pdbx_description
1 polymer ?
#
loop_
_entity_poly.entity_id
_entity_poly.type
_entity_poly.pdbx_seq_one_letter_code
_entity_poly.pdbx_strand_id
1 'polypeptide(L)'
;YATRDDSLEIGVEIPRAEVRLDRLYLDGKPTFLRMVPHHDESAEFLSELGFNPVWIRDTGNRELIKRLARKGIWSMGTPPETEATGEESSPADQVSMLPFDASLDPIVFWMLGNGISAAERKKLIAWADQIKDADKKLNRPLLADITGLERIYSRYIPLMGLSRPVLNSSMGYLDYRDWLIERQRLSRPGTFGWTWIQTEPVSETVRSRSSMVQSPINVHHEQMRLQVYSALASGCRSVGYWSTRSLEEDAPGSLERQLSIKQLNLELLLLGDLLATGELQGQLPVKTKTPLKPGDRIEAAIFKTSLGILLLPVWYDANGQFVPGQMVGENVEILIKGGIPEASTVWEISTTGEDNLVRKQVAGGTLVTLNRLNTASAIFVPHDERALDRIRRLRMRTAALSAATAVELARVKLDMTRAIDRELASLGVDQPVGALKLREANVWLTQASEQLRNRNYHSARLNAEYACQALRILQREHWNFAVGSRKHPVSSPHLISF
;
A
#
# COMPACT_ATOMS: atom_id res chain seq x y z
N TYR A 1 -44.20 28.83 16.76
CA TYR A 1 -42.90 28.86 17.45
C TYR A 1 -42.56 27.43 17.85
N ALA A 2 -42.19 26.56 16.90
CA ALA A 2 -40.89 26.45 16.24
C ALA A 2 -39.80 25.90 17.18
N THR A 3 -39.65 24.58 17.15
CA THR A 3 -38.35 23.88 17.23
C THR A 3 -38.44 22.70 16.28
N ARG A 4 -38.13 22.97 15.01
CA ARG A 4 -37.86 21.93 14.02
C ARG A 4 -36.44 21.47 14.33
N ASP A 5 -36.32 20.19 14.67
CA ASP A 5 -35.03 19.52 14.85
C ASP A 5 -34.29 19.55 13.50
N ASP A 6 -33.21 20.33 13.41
CA ASP A 6 -32.30 20.39 12.26
C ASP A 6 -31.38 19.16 12.21
N SER A 7 -31.96 17.97 12.46
CA SER A 7 -31.31 16.70 12.23
C SER A 7 -31.71 16.18 10.84
N LEU A 8 -30.69 15.89 10.01
CA LEU A 8 -30.76 15.18 8.72
C LEU A 8 -31.18 15.98 7.47
N GLU A 9 -30.31 16.87 6.97
CA GLU A 9 -30.22 17.09 5.52
C GLU A 9 -28.76 17.24 5.06
N ILE A 10 -28.04 16.12 5.02
CA ILE A 10 -27.10 15.84 3.92
C ILE A 10 -27.26 14.37 3.58
N GLY A 11 -27.89 14.08 2.44
CA GLY A 11 -28.10 12.73 1.92
C GLY A 11 -26.81 12.07 1.42
N VAL A 12 -25.78 11.97 2.26
CA VAL A 12 -24.67 11.06 2.00
C VAL A 12 -25.08 9.68 2.49
N GLU A 13 -25.47 8.82 1.56
CA GLU A 13 -25.78 7.42 1.85
C GLU A 13 -24.50 6.73 2.35
N ILE A 14 -24.51 6.28 3.61
CA ILE A 14 -23.39 5.56 4.21
C ILE A 14 -23.53 4.10 3.79
N PRO A 15 -22.51 3.51 3.13
CA PRO A 15 -22.65 2.19 2.58
C PRO A 15 -22.74 1.13 3.68
N ARG A 16 -23.56 0.12 3.46
CA ARG A 16 -23.60 -1.05 4.33
C ARG A 16 -22.42 -1.96 4.03
N ALA A 17 -21.61 -2.21 5.07
CA ALA A 17 -20.47 -3.12 4.98
C ALA A 17 -20.84 -4.56 5.36
N GLU A 18 -20.43 -5.51 4.52
CA GLU A 18 -20.62 -6.94 4.74
C GLU A 18 -19.36 -7.70 4.36
N VAL A 19 -19.00 -8.70 5.17
CA VAL A 19 -17.91 -9.64 4.84
C VAL A 19 -18.51 -10.98 4.47
N ARG A 20 -18.23 -11.45 3.25
CA ARG A 20 -18.62 -12.79 2.77
C ARG A 20 -17.37 -13.56 2.40
N LEU A 21 -17.11 -14.65 3.13
CA LEU A 21 -15.81 -15.34 3.07
C LEU A 21 -14.69 -14.32 3.26
N ASP A 22 -13.68 -14.31 2.39
CA ASP A 22 -12.52 -13.42 2.45
C ASP A 22 -12.71 -12.10 1.69
N ARG A 23 -13.96 -11.68 1.44
CA ARG A 23 -14.28 -10.51 0.63
C ARG A 23 -15.11 -9.50 1.38
N LEU A 24 -14.76 -8.23 1.22
CA LEU A 24 -15.52 -7.10 1.72
C LEU A 24 -16.43 -6.55 0.63
N TYR A 25 -17.70 -6.35 0.97
CA TYR A 25 -18.71 -5.74 0.14
C TYR A 25 -19.21 -4.46 0.80
N LEU A 26 -19.28 -3.39 0.02
CA LEU A 26 -19.97 -2.15 0.38
C LEU A 26 -21.14 -1.99 -0.59
N ASP A 27 -22.37 -1.98 -0.08
CA ASP A 27 -23.62 -1.99 -0.87
C ASP A 27 -23.62 -3.05 -1.98
N GLY A 28 -23.15 -4.25 -1.64
CA GLY A 28 -23.08 -5.38 -2.58
C GLY A 28 -21.94 -5.30 -3.61
N LYS A 29 -21.09 -4.26 -3.57
CA LYS A 29 -19.91 -4.14 -4.43
C LYS A 29 -18.63 -4.61 -3.72
N PRO A 30 -17.88 -5.58 -4.28
CA PRO A 30 -16.55 -5.94 -3.79
C PRO A 30 -15.65 -4.70 -3.71
N THR A 31 -15.03 -4.47 -2.56
CA THR A 31 -14.27 -3.24 -2.30
C THR A 31 -12.87 -3.54 -1.79
N PHE A 32 -11.88 -2.87 -2.38
CA PHE A 32 -10.50 -2.83 -1.91
C PHE A 32 -10.27 -1.55 -1.09
N LEU A 33 -9.82 -1.68 0.15
CA LEU A 33 -9.54 -0.57 1.06
C LEU A 33 -8.10 -0.07 0.90
N ARG A 34 -7.96 1.25 1.00
CA ARG A 34 -6.74 2.06 1.04
C ARG A 34 -6.86 2.94 2.27
N MET A 35 -6.38 2.42 3.40
CA MET A 35 -6.69 2.95 4.73
C MET A 35 -5.57 3.85 5.26
N VAL A 36 -5.89 4.71 6.23
CA VAL A 36 -4.89 5.53 6.94
C VAL A 36 -5.42 5.91 8.34
N PRO A 37 -4.56 5.98 9.38
CA PRO A 37 -4.92 6.64 10.62
C PRO A 37 -5.03 8.15 10.46
N HIS A 38 -6.05 8.75 11.07
CA HIS A 38 -6.20 10.21 11.12
C HIS A 38 -5.29 10.81 12.20
N HIS A 39 -4.63 11.90 11.83
CA HIS A 39 -3.76 12.74 12.64
C HIS A 39 -3.99 14.22 12.26
N ASP A 40 -5.25 14.64 12.35
CA ASP A 40 -5.70 16.01 12.08
C ASP A 40 -5.56 16.50 10.63
N GLU A 41 -5.34 15.60 9.67
CA GLU A 41 -5.40 15.97 8.25
C GLU A 41 -6.80 16.46 7.84
N SER A 42 -6.82 17.37 6.87
CA SER A 42 -8.04 17.84 6.21
C SER A 42 -8.67 16.74 5.35
N ALA A 43 -10.00 16.79 5.21
CA ALA A 43 -10.73 15.83 4.37
C ALA A 43 -10.37 16.01 2.89
N GLU A 44 -10.08 17.23 2.46
CA GLU A 44 -9.56 17.59 1.13
C GLU A 44 -8.27 16.83 0.82
N PHE A 45 -7.26 16.97 1.69
CA PHE A 45 -5.97 16.34 1.50
C PHE A 45 -6.05 14.81 1.49
N LEU A 46 -6.80 14.22 2.43
CA LEU A 46 -7.00 12.76 2.47
C LEU A 46 -7.70 12.24 1.19
N SER A 47 -8.64 13.02 0.66
CA SER A 47 -9.31 12.71 -0.62
C SER A 47 -8.34 12.80 -1.79
N GLU A 48 -7.50 13.83 -1.83
CA GLU A 48 -6.48 14.03 -2.87
C GLU A 48 -5.40 12.94 -2.87
N LEU A 49 -5.07 12.39 -1.71
CA LEU A 49 -4.20 11.22 -1.59
C LEU A 49 -4.89 9.91 -2.00
N GLY A 50 -6.21 9.89 -2.16
CA GLY A 50 -6.96 8.75 -2.68
C GLY A 50 -7.34 7.68 -1.65
N PHE A 51 -7.35 8.02 -0.36
CA PHE A 51 -7.87 7.14 0.69
C PHE A 51 -9.38 6.94 0.54
N ASN A 52 -9.89 5.79 0.99
CA ASN A 52 -11.33 5.52 1.00
C ASN A 52 -11.91 5.30 2.40
N PRO A 53 -11.28 4.58 3.35
CA PRO A 53 -11.61 4.80 4.76
C PRO A 53 -10.45 5.43 5.52
N VAL A 54 -10.80 6.19 6.55
CA VAL A 54 -9.86 6.81 7.50
C VAL A 54 -10.19 6.31 8.91
N TRP A 55 -9.17 5.91 9.66
CA TRP A 55 -9.32 5.49 11.06
C TRP A 55 -9.44 6.71 11.97
N ILE A 56 -10.62 6.90 12.55
CA ILE A 56 -10.94 7.94 13.52
C ILE A 56 -10.91 7.32 14.92
N ARG A 57 -9.98 7.77 15.76
CA ARG A 57 -9.86 7.28 17.15
C ARG A 57 -10.93 7.90 18.06
N ASP A 58 -11.21 9.18 17.88
CA ASP A 58 -12.28 9.88 18.60
C ASP A 58 -13.56 9.93 17.75
N THR A 59 -14.44 8.95 17.98
CA THR A 59 -15.75 8.89 17.29
C THR A 59 -16.74 9.94 17.77
N GLY A 60 -16.43 10.70 18.82
CA GLY A 60 -17.20 11.87 19.25
C GLY A 60 -17.07 13.06 18.29
N ASN A 61 -16.05 13.09 17.44
CA ASN A 61 -15.82 14.17 16.47
C ASN A 61 -16.75 14.10 15.25
N ARG A 62 -18.03 14.43 15.47
CA ARG A 62 -19.10 14.36 14.46
C ARG A 62 -18.85 15.26 13.24
N GLU A 63 -18.23 16.42 13.42
CA GLU A 63 -17.96 17.33 12.29
C GLU A 63 -16.87 16.78 11.37
N LEU A 64 -15.82 16.17 11.93
CA LEU A 64 -14.82 15.48 11.12
C LEU A 64 -15.45 14.36 10.29
N ILE A 65 -16.25 13.50 10.92
CA ILE A 65 -16.92 12.39 10.25
C ILE A 65 -17.82 12.88 9.11
N LYS A 66 -18.62 13.94 9.34
CA LYS A 66 -19.45 14.57 8.29
C LYS A 66 -18.60 15.16 7.15
N ARG A 67 -17.49 15.84 7.46
CA ARG A 67 -16.59 16.39 6.43
C ARG A 67 -15.96 15.30 5.57
N LEU A 68 -15.52 14.20 6.17
CA LEU A 68 -15.01 13.04 5.43
C LEU A 68 -16.09 12.44 4.52
N ALA A 69 -17.30 12.23 5.05
CA ALA A 69 -18.42 11.70 4.28
C ALA A 69 -18.78 12.58 3.06
N ARG A 70 -18.78 13.92 3.21
CA ARG A 70 -18.99 14.86 2.09
C ARG A 70 -17.93 14.74 0.98
N LYS A 71 -16.73 14.24 1.29
CA LYS A 71 -15.66 13.95 0.32
C LYS A 71 -15.68 12.52 -0.21
N GLY A 72 -16.70 11.72 0.16
CA GLY A 72 -16.79 10.31 -0.21
C GLY A 72 -15.78 9.42 0.53
N ILE A 73 -15.27 9.88 1.68
CA ILE A 73 -14.36 9.13 2.54
C ILE A 73 -15.17 8.52 3.68
N TRP A 74 -15.06 7.21 3.83
CA TRP A 74 -15.67 6.45 4.90
C TRP A 74 -14.91 6.58 6.22
N SER A 75 -15.61 6.45 7.33
CA SER A 75 -14.98 6.45 8.65
C SER A 75 -14.89 5.03 9.20
N MET A 76 -13.70 4.66 9.64
CA MET A 76 -13.44 3.49 10.47
C MET A 76 -13.25 4.00 11.90
N GLY A 77 -14.18 3.71 12.81
CA GLY A 77 -14.16 4.25 14.16
C GLY A 77 -13.45 3.33 15.14
N THR A 78 -12.81 3.87 16.18
CA THR A 78 -12.59 3.10 17.40
C THR A 78 -13.91 3.02 18.17
N PRO A 79 -14.39 1.82 18.55
CA PRO A 79 -15.63 1.70 19.32
C PRO A 79 -15.57 2.51 20.61
N PRO A 80 -16.66 3.19 21.02
CA PRO A 80 -16.67 3.92 22.28
C PRO A 80 -16.50 2.93 23.44
N GLU A 81 -15.59 3.24 24.36
CA GLU A 81 -15.49 2.53 25.63
C GLU A 81 -16.40 3.22 26.66
N THR A 82 -16.96 2.46 27.60
CA THR A 82 -17.61 3.06 28.77
C THR A 82 -16.53 3.66 29.66
N GLU A 83 -16.63 4.96 29.95
CA GLU A 83 -15.80 5.56 30.99
C GLU A 83 -16.07 4.81 32.29
N ALA A 84 -15.07 4.07 32.79
CA ALA A 84 -15.09 3.61 34.16
C ALA A 84 -14.98 4.84 35.06
N THR A 85 -16.12 5.42 35.43
CA THR A 85 -16.22 6.46 36.45
C THR A 85 -15.62 5.95 37.76
N GLY A 86 -14.37 6.33 38.03
CA GLY A 86 -13.78 6.31 39.37
C GLY A 86 -13.57 4.93 40.02
N GLU A 87 -12.65 4.92 40.98
CA GLU A 87 -12.40 3.79 41.88
C GLU A 87 -13.70 3.30 42.53
N GLU A 88 -13.89 1.97 42.56
CA GLU A 88 -15.10 1.23 43.01
C GLU A 88 -16.26 1.10 42.01
N SER A 89 -16.00 0.58 40.81
CA SER A 89 -17.07 0.05 39.96
C SER A 89 -17.57 -1.31 40.48
N SER A 90 -18.85 -1.42 40.83
CA SER A 90 -19.46 -2.71 41.20
C SER A 90 -19.60 -3.63 39.96
N PRO A 91 -19.72 -4.97 40.12
CA PRO A 91 -19.93 -5.90 38.99
C PRO A 91 -21.16 -5.58 38.13
N ALA A 92 -22.11 -4.80 38.67
CA ALA A 92 -23.31 -4.34 37.96
C ALA A 92 -23.05 -3.11 37.05
N ASP A 93 -22.04 -2.29 37.33
CA ASP A 93 -21.70 -1.10 36.52
C ASP A 93 -20.96 -1.45 35.22
N GLN A 94 -20.47 -2.69 35.10
CA GLN A 94 -19.92 -3.24 33.86
C GLN A 94 -21.01 -3.51 32.79
N VAL A 95 -22.29 -3.31 33.13
CA VAL A 95 -23.45 -3.50 32.23
C VAL A 95 -24.05 -2.14 31.80
N SER A 96 -23.25 -1.07 31.79
CA SER A 96 -23.65 0.12 31.03
C SER A 96 -23.64 -0.24 29.54
N MET A 97 -24.80 -0.15 28.87
CA MET A 97 -24.88 -0.38 27.43
C MET A 97 -23.92 0.57 26.71
N LEU A 98 -23.08 0.02 25.83
CA LEU A 98 -22.21 0.83 25.01
C LEU A 98 -23.05 1.87 24.25
N PRO A 99 -22.58 3.12 24.11
CA PRO A 99 -23.38 4.24 23.60
C PRO A 99 -23.51 4.19 22.06
N PHE A 100 -24.07 3.11 21.53
CA PHE A 100 -24.36 2.93 20.12
C PHE A 100 -25.67 3.64 19.75
N ASP A 101 -25.59 4.96 19.63
CA ASP A 101 -26.69 5.79 19.16
C ASP A 101 -26.59 6.08 17.65
N ALA A 102 -27.62 6.74 17.12
CA ALA A 102 -27.70 7.10 15.69
C ALA A 102 -26.58 8.06 15.24
N SER A 103 -25.83 8.68 16.16
CA SER A 103 -24.73 9.57 15.80
C SER A 103 -23.50 8.83 15.29
N LEU A 104 -23.40 7.52 15.57
CA LEU A 104 -22.34 6.65 15.06
C LEU A 104 -22.70 6.02 13.71
N ASP A 105 -23.93 6.20 13.21
CA ASP A 105 -24.39 5.69 11.91
C ASP A 105 -23.42 5.93 10.74
N PRO A 106 -22.69 7.07 10.65
CA PRO A 106 -21.69 7.30 9.61
C PRO A 106 -20.40 6.47 9.69
N ILE A 107 -20.16 5.77 10.80
CA ILE A 107 -19.06 4.81 10.90
C ILE A 107 -19.41 3.56 10.09
N VAL A 108 -18.52 3.14 9.21
CA VAL A 108 -18.71 1.95 8.34
C VAL A 108 -18.10 0.70 8.98
N PHE A 109 -17.02 0.89 9.75
CA PHE A 109 -16.28 -0.21 10.36
C PHE A 109 -15.78 0.13 11.77
N TRP A 110 -15.57 -0.90 12.59
CA TRP A 110 -14.96 -0.76 13.91
C TRP A 110 -13.53 -1.27 13.92
N MET A 111 -12.56 -0.42 14.27
CA MET A 111 -11.15 -0.79 14.43
C MET A 111 -10.83 -0.94 15.91
N LEU A 112 -10.54 -2.17 16.33
CA LEU A 112 -10.31 -2.50 17.74
C LEU A 112 -8.89 -2.19 18.21
N GLY A 113 -7.93 -2.06 17.29
CA GLY A 113 -6.55 -1.73 17.65
C GLY A 113 -5.53 -2.21 16.64
N ASN A 114 -4.28 -1.79 16.89
CA ASN A 114 -3.12 -2.08 16.08
C ASN A 114 -2.11 -2.95 16.84
N GLY A 115 -1.51 -3.96 16.20
CA GLY A 115 -0.47 -4.78 16.80
C GLY A 115 -0.90 -5.63 18.01
N ILE A 116 -2.18 -5.99 18.12
CA ILE A 116 -2.77 -6.67 19.30
C ILE A 116 -2.09 -8.03 19.53
N SER A 117 -1.53 -8.19 20.72
CA SER A 117 -0.70 -9.35 21.07
C SER A 117 -1.52 -10.53 21.56
N ALA A 118 -0.90 -11.72 21.54
CA ALA A 118 -1.49 -12.94 22.11
C ALA A 118 -1.90 -12.80 23.60
N ALA A 119 -1.24 -11.91 24.35
CA ALA A 119 -1.55 -11.65 25.76
C ALA A 119 -2.92 -10.97 25.94
N GLU A 120 -3.36 -10.19 24.95
CA GLU A 120 -4.60 -9.41 25.01
C GLU A 120 -5.83 -10.19 24.51
N ARG A 121 -5.65 -11.49 24.19
CA ARG A 121 -6.69 -12.37 23.63
C ARG A 121 -8.01 -12.33 24.37
N LYS A 122 -7.98 -12.49 25.70
CA LYS A 122 -9.21 -12.53 26.51
C LYS A 122 -9.96 -11.19 26.45
N LYS A 123 -9.23 -10.08 26.56
CA LYS A 123 -9.79 -8.72 26.48
C LYS A 123 -10.43 -8.48 25.12
N LEU A 124 -9.72 -8.79 24.02
CA LEU A 124 -10.24 -8.54 22.68
C LEU A 124 -11.49 -9.38 22.36
N ILE A 125 -11.53 -10.65 22.77
CA ILE A 125 -12.70 -11.51 22.52
C ILE A 125 -13.93 -10.98 23.26
N ALA A 126 -13.79 -10.67 24.55
CA ALA A 126 -14.87 -10.08 25.33
C ALA A 126 -15.34 -8.75 24.70
N TRP A 127 -14.39 -7.94 24.22
CA TRP A 127 -14.70 -6.67 23.59
C TRP A 127 -15.45 -6.83 22.26
N ALA A 128 -14.99 -7.74 21.40
CA ALA A 128 -15.64 -8.04 20.13
C ALA A 128 -17.06 -8.56 20.33
N ASP A 129 -17.31 -9.38 21.35
CA ASP A 129 -18.64 -9.89 21.67
C ASP A 129 -19.56 -8.76 22.19
N GLN A 130 -19.07 -7.90 23.09
CA GLN A 130 -19.83 -6.73 23.57
C GLN A 130 -20.22 -5.78 22.44
N ILE A 131 -19.29 -5.49 21.51
CA ILE A 131 -19.58 -4.62 20.35
C ILE A 131 -20.63 -5.26 19.44
N LYS A 132 -20.51 -6.56 19.15
CA LYS A 132 -21.52 -7.27 18.33
C LYS A 132 -22.89 -7.26 19.00
N ASP A 133 -22.92 -7.35 20.32
CA ASP A 133 -24.17 -7.30 21.07
C ASP A 133 -24.80 -5.90 21.08
N ALA A 134 -23.99 -4.85 21.14
CA ALA A 134 -24.46 -3.46 21.11
C ALA A 134 -24.83 -2.99 19.69
N ASP A 135 -24.09 -3.40 18.66
CA ASP A 135 -24.25 -2.96 17.27
C ASP A 135 -25.11 -3.93 16.43
N LYS A 136 -26.10 -4.61 17.01
CA LYS A 136 -26.92 -5.62 16.30
C LYS A 136 -27.66 -5.07 15.08
N LYS A 137 -28.04 -3.78 15.12
CA LYS A 137 -28.84 -3.14 14.07
C LYS A 137 -28.06 -3.02 12.76
N LEU A 138 -26.83 -2.52 12.83
CA LEU A 138 -26.00 -2.27 11.64
C LEU A 138 -25.00 -3.40 11.42
N ASN A 139 -24.62 -4.11 12.49
CA ASN A 139 -23.73 -5.27 12.50
C ASN A 139 -22.44 -4.99 11.72
N ARG A 140 -21.80 -3.86 12.03
CA ARG A 140 -20.64 -3.36 11.29
C ARG A 140 -19.45 -4.32 11.46
N PRO A 141 -18.67 -4.59 10.39
CA PRO A 141 -17.50 -5.45 10.49
C PRO A 141 -16.44 -4.90 11.46
N LEU A 142 -15.79 -5.83 12.18
CA LEU A 142 -14.67 -5.53 13.07
C LEU A 142 -13.33 -5.73 12.35
N LEU A 143 -12.44 -4.76 12.47
CA LEU A 143 -11.04 -4.77 12.08
C LEU A 143 -10.15 -4.82 13.31
N ALA A 144 -9.06 -5.56 13.22
CA ALA A 144 -7.97 -5.52 14.19
C ALA A 144 -6.69 -6.00 13.52
N ASP A 145 -5.58 -5.32 13.79
CA ASP A 145 -4.26 -5.82 13.43
C ASP A 145 -3.66 -6.60 14.61
N ILE A 146 -3.14 -7.80 14.33
CA ILE A 146 -2.74 -8.77 15.36
C ILE A 146 -1.30 -9.25 15.21
N THR A 147 -0.70 -9.66 16.33
CA THR A 147 0.66 -10.21 16.40
C THR A 147 0.66 -11.61 17.03
N GLY A 148 -0.02 -12.56 16.38
CA GLY A 148 -0.07 -13.98 16.80
C GLY A 148 -1.49 -14.49 17.01
N LEU A 149 -1.64 -15.80 17.20
CA LEU A 149 -2.94 -16.47 17.42
C LEU A 149 -3.97 -16.24 16.31
N GLU A 150 -3.54 -16.20 15.05
CA GLU A 150 -4.36 -15.89 13.87
C GLU A 150 -5.65 -16.73 13.84
N ARG A 151 -5.51 -18.04 14.05
CA ARG A 151 -6.64 -18.98 14.06
C ARG A 151 -7.71 -18.68 15.10
N ILE A 152 -7.32 -18.08 16.23
CA ILE A 152 -8.22 -17.72 17.32
C ILE A 152 -8.88 -16.38 17.01
N TYR A 153 -8.10 -15.37 16.63
CA TYR A 153 -8.63 -14.03 16.34
C TYR A 153 -9.54 -14.02 15.11
N SER A 154 -9.22 -14.81 14.08
CA SER A 154 -10.03 -14.89 12.86
C SER A 154 -11.43 -15.49 13.07
N ARG A 155 -11.78 -15.92 14.29
CA ARG A 155 -13.15 -16.30 14.66
C ARG A 155 -14.02 -15.10 15.02
N TYR A 156 -13.40 -14.04 15.52
CA TYR A 156 -14.05 -12.88 16.11
C TYR A 156 -13.88 -11.64 15.22
N ILE A 157 -12.74 -11.54 14.55
CA ILE A 157 -12.33 -10.43 13.70
C ILE A 157 -12.42 -10.88 12.23
N PRO A 158 -13.47 -10.47 11.48
CA PRO A 158 -13.62 -10.85 10.08
C PRO A 158 -12.59 -10.19 9.14
N LEU A 159 -12.11 -8.99 9.50
CA LEU A 159 -11.16 -8.20 8.71
C LEU A 159 -9.83 -8.09 9.46
N MET A 160 -8.97 -9.09 9.29
CA MET A 160 -7.78 -9.27 10.14
C MET A 160 -6.52 -8.65 9.52
N GLY A 161 -5.87 -7.77 10.27
CA GLY A 161 -4.58 -7.18 9.94
C GLY A 161 -3.43 -8.09 10.34
N LEU A 162 -2.45 -8.22 9.44
CA LEU A 162 -1.27 -9.08 9.58
C LEU A 162 0.00 -8.26 9.40
N SER A 163 0.10 -7.12 10.09
CA SER A 163 1.15 -6.14 9.82
C SER A 163 2.48 -6.52 10.45
N ARG A 164 3.56 -6.17 9.75
CA ARG A 164 4.93 -6.29 10.25
C ARG A 164 5.81 -5.19 9.66
N PRO A 165 6.59 -4.47 10.49
CA PRO A 165 7.63 -3.58 10.00
C PRO A 165 8.68 -4.36 9.20
N VAL A 166 8.94 -3.94 7.96
CA VAL A 166 9.92 -4.59 7.06
C VAL A 166 11.06 -3.64 6.70
N LEU A 167 10.79 -2.33 6.63
CA LEU A 167 11.81 -1.36 6.25
C LEU A 167 12.92 -1.33 7.29
N ASN A 168 14.14 -1.13 6.82
CA ASN A 168 15.33 -1.03 7.66
C ASN A 168 15.56 -2.27 8.56
N SER A 169 15.00 -3.42 8.19
CA SER A 169 15.11 -4.69 8.94
C SER A 169 15.87 -5.75 8.13
N SER A 170 16.27 -6.84 8.78
CA SER A 170 16.88 -7.99 8.09
C SER A 170 15.89 -8.80 7.25
N MET A 171 14.58 -8.52 7.30
CA MET A 171 13.58 -9.19 6.49
C MET A 171 13.49 -8.52 5.13
N GLY A 172 13.81 -9.26 4.06
CA GLY A 172 13.63 -8.79 2.69
C GLY A 172 12.17 -8.77 2.26
N TYR A 173 11.86 -8.12 1.13
CA TYR A 173 10.48 -8.07 0.62
C TYR A 173 9.93 -9.43 0.17
N LEU A 174 10.80 -10.32 -0.32
CA LEU A 174 10.42 -11.70 -0.66
C LEU A 174 9.97 -12.45 0.61
N ASP A 175 10.80 -12.40 1.65
CA ASP A 175 10.50 -13.01 2.94
C ASP A 175 9.25 -12.39 3.59
N TYR A 176 9.05 -11.08 3.44
CA TYR A 176 7.86 -10.39 3.93
C TYR A 176 6.59 -10.87 3.24
N ARG A 177 6.60 -11.02 1.91
CA ARG A 177 5.48 -11.61 1.16
C ARG A 177 5.20 -13.03 1.64
N ASP A 178 6.24 -13.87 1.73
CA ASP A 178 6.08 -15.27 2.11
C ASP A 178 5.58 -15.41 3.55
N TRP A 179 6.08 -14.55 4.44
CA TRP A 179 5.57 -14.42 5.81
C TRP A 179 4.08 -14.05 5.79
N LEU A 180 3.64 -13.05 5.03
CA LEU A 180 2.21 -12.73 4.92
C LEU A 180 1.37 -13.91 4.43
N ILE A 181 1.84 -14.67 3.43
CA ILE A 181 1.16 -15.88 2.93
C ILE A 181 1.03 -16.92 4.06
N GLU A 182 2.10 -17.15 4.83
CA GLU A 182 2.09 -18.07 5.95
C GLU A 182 1.08 -17.64 7.03
N ARG A 183 1.08 -16.35 7.40
CA ARG A 183 0.17 -15.82 8.42
C ARG A 183 -1.29 -15.91 8.00
N GLN A 184 -1.60 -15.66 6.72
CA GLN A 184 -2.94 -15.88 6.18
C GLN A 184 -3.35 -17.36 6.27
N ARG A 185 -2.45 -18.31 6.00
CA ARG A 185 -2.73 -19.76 6.11
C ARG A 185 -2.98 -20.23 7.54
N LEU A 186 -2.41 -19.56 8.55
CA LEU A 186 -2.69 -19.84 9.96
C LEU A 186 -4.09 -19.37 10.39
N SER A 187 -4.72 -18.51 9.61
CA SER A 187 -6.08 -18.02 9.84
C SER A 187 -7.13 -19.08 9.44
N ARG A 188 -8.40 -18.84 9.77
CA ARG A 188 -9.48 -19.66 9.21
C ARG A 188 -9.57 -19.45 7.69
N PRO A 189 -9.87 -20.50 6.90
CA PRO A 189 -10.18 -20.33 5.48
C PRO A 189 -11.29 -19.30 5.29
N GLY A 190 -11.14 -18.42 4.30
CA GLY A 190 -12.07 -17.33 4.08
C GLY A 190 -11.93 -16.16 5.05
N THR A 191 -10.81 -16.00 5.76
CA THR A 191 -10.55 -14.77 6.54
C THR A 191 -10.02 -13.69 5.62
N PHE A 192 -10.59 -12.49 5.68
CA PHE A 192 -10.07 -11.33 4.96
C PHE A 192 -8.76 -10.86 5.62
N GLY A 193 -7.66 -10.89 4.86
CA GLY A 193 -6.34 -10.44 5.33
C GLY A 193 -5.97 -9.08 4.75
N TRP A 194 -5.47 -8.18 5.59
CA TRP A 194 -4.88 -6.89 5.17
C TRP A 194 -3.60 -6.60 5.95
N THR A 195 -2.84 -5.58 5.54
CA THR A 195 -1.62 -5.16 6.24
C THR A 195 -1.40 -3.66 6.17
N TRP A 196 -0.76 -3.11 7.20
CA TRP A 196 -0.23 -1.75 7.18
C TRP A 196 1.12 -1.69 6.44
N ILE A 197 1.18 -0.78 5.48
CA ILE A 197 2.37 -0.37 4.75
C ILE A 197 3.09 0.69 5.60
N GLN A 198 4.36 0.45 5.86
CA GLN A 198 5.20 1.34 6.63
C GLN A 198 5.59 2.52 5.74
N THR A 199 5.34 3.74 6.20
CA THR A 199 5.66 4.97 5.45
C THR A 199 6.66 5.87 6.16
N GLU A 200 7.21 5.39 7.28
CA GLU A 200 8.21 6.05 8.12
C GLU A 200 9.05 4.98 8.85
N PRO A 201 10.28 5.27 9.28
CA PRO A 201 11.07 4.35 10.10
C PRO A 201 10.37 4.03 11.43
N VAL A 202 10.63 2.84 11.97
CA VAL A 202 10.15 2.47 13.32
C VAL A 202 10.78 3.41 14.36
N SER A 203 10.00 3.86 15.35
CA SER A 203 10.44 4.85 16.33
C SER A 203 11.70 4.43 17.11
N GLU A 204 11.87 3.15 17.40
CA GLU A 204 13.06 2.61 18.06
C GLU A 204 14.33 2.84 17.22
N THR A 205 14.24 2.59 15.91
CA THR A 205 15.32 2.85 14.96
C THR A 205 15.68 4.34 14.95
N VAL A 206 14.70 5.23 14.94
CA VAL A 206 14.93 6.68 15.00
C VAL A 206 15.62 7.09 16.30
N ARG A 207 15.13 6.59 17.45
CA ARG A 207 15.72 6.85 18.78
C ARG A 207 17.16 6.37 18.88
N SER A 208 17.51 5.26 18.23
CA SER A 208 18.88 4.74 18.24
C SER A 208 19.89 5.63 17.50
N ARG A 209 19.43 6.47 16.55
CA ARG A 209 20.27 7.42 15.78
C ARG A 209 20.36 8.81 16.39
N SER A 210 19.34 9.23 17.13
CA SER A 210 19.14 10.65 17.52
C SER A 210 20.23 11.23 18.42
N SER A 211 21.15 10.42 18.96
CA SER A 211 22.28 10.90 19.75
C SER A 211 23.47 11.39 18.93
N MET A 212 23.55 11.10 17.62
CA MET A 212 24.77 11.33 16.83
C MET A 212 24.55 11.94 15.42
N VAL A 213 23.36 11.84 14.82
CA VAL A 213 23.11 12.29 13.44
C VAL A 213 21.81 13.10 13.37
N GLN A 214 21.87 14.28 12.74
CA GLN A 214 20.72 15.18 12.59
C GLN A 214 19.82 14.83 11.40
N SER A 215 20.35 14.17 10.36
CA SER A 215 19.57 13.82 9.17
C SER A 215 18.59 12.67 9.42
N PRO A 216 17.28 12.86 9.11
CA PRO A 216 16.27 11.84 9.34
C PRO A 216 16.43 10.65 8.41
N ILE A 217 15.93 9.48 8.83
CA ILE A 217 15.76 8.34 7.92
C ILE A 217 14.54 8.63 7.04
N ASN A 218 14.78 8.80 5.74
CA ASN A 218 13.71 8.94 4.77
C ASN A 218 13.30 7.57 4.23
N VAL A 219 12.00 7.35 4.07
CA VAL A 219 11.45 6.20 3.36
C VAL A 219 11.16 6.62 1.92
N HIS A 220 11.85 6.00 0.97
CA HIS A 220 11.72 6.37 -0.44
C HIS A 220 10.52 5.73 -1.12
N HIS A 221 10.10 6.32 -2.25
CA HIS A 221 9.00 5.82 -3.08
C HIS A 221 9.08 4.32 -3.35
N GLU A 222 10.24 3.85 -3.82
CA GLU A 222 10.41 2.47 -4.23
C GLU A 222 10.28 1.47 -3.08
N GLN A 223 10.65 1.87 -1.86
CA GLN A 223 10.47 1.04 -0.67
C GLN A 223 8.99 0.84 -0.36
N MET A 224 8.18 1.91 -0.40
CA MET A 224 6.73 1.82 -0.23
C MET A 224 6.09 1.01 -1.36
N ARG A 225 6.52 1.22 -2.61
CA ARG A 225 6.01 0.50 -3.78
C ARG A 225 6.28 -1.01 -3.67
N LEU A 226 7.51 -1.41 -3.33
CA LEU A 226 7.86 -2.82 -3.14
C LEU A 226 7.07 -3.45 -1.98
N GLN A 227 6.86 -2.71 -0.88
CA GLN A 227 6.06 -3.19 0.23
C GLN A 227 4.59 -3.41 -0.18
N VAL A 228 3.97 -2.45 -0.89
CA VAL A 228 2.61 -2.58 -1.41
C VAL A 228 2.50 -3.79 -2.33
N TYR A 229 3.36 -3.90 -3.34
CA TYR A 229 3.30 -5.00 -4.30
C TYR A 229 3.61 -6.37 -3.66
N SER A 230 4.45 -6.42 -2.62
CA SER A 230 4.67 -7.64 -1.83
C SER A 230 3.40 -8.04 -1.05
N ALA A 231 2.70 -7.07 -0.45
CA ALA A 231 1.43 -7.31 0.21
C ALA A 231 0.33 -7.76 -0.76
N LEU A 232 0.25 -7.14 -1.95
CA LEU A 232 -0.66 -7.59 -2.99
C LEU A 232 -0.32 -9.01 -3.43
N ALA A 233 0.95 -9.29 -3.74
CA ALA A 233 1.43 -10.59 -4.18
C ALA A 233 1.23 -11.70 -3.14
N SER A 234 1.09 -11.35 -1.85
CA SER A 234 0.76 -12.31 -0.79
C SER A 234 -0.72 -12.67 -0.71
N GLY A 235 -1.58 -12.01 -1.50
CA GLY A 235 -3.04 -12.18 -1.46
C GLY A 235 -3.74 -11.29 -0.45
N CYS A 236 -3.08 -10.26 0.10
CA CYS A 236 -3.79 -9.28 0.93
C CYS A 236 -4.94 -8.63 0.15
N ARG A 237 -6.10 -8.58 0.79
CA ARG A 237 -7.37 -8.08 0.23
C ARG A 237 -7.52 -6.58 0.33
N SER A 238 -6.66 -5.93 1.10
CA SER A 238 -6.56 -4.48 1.26
C SER A 238 -5.23 -4.11 1.88
N VAL A 239 -4.89 -2.82 1.80
CA VAL A 239 -3.72 -2.26 2.48
C VAL A 239 -4.11 -0.97 3.19
N GLY A 240 -3.40 -0.65 4.26
CA GLY A 240 -3.42 0.68 4.84
C GLY A 240 -2.02 1.26 4.88
N TYR A 241 -1.87 2.56 5.12
CA TYR A 241 -0.58 3.21 5.30
C TYR A 241 -0.45 3.62 6.76
N TRP A 242 0.51 3.02 7.47
CA TRP A 242 0.76 3.37 8.86
C TRP A 242 1.50 4.69 8.94
N SER A 243 1.00 5.56 9.81
CA SER A 243 1.66 6.78 10.22
C SER A 243 1.46 6.99 11.72
N THR A 244 2.48 7.50 12.39
CA THR A 244 2.40 8.00 13.77
C THR A 244 2.24 9.52 13.85
N ARG A 245 2.32 10.21 12.71
CA ARG A 245 2.22 11.67 12.59
C ARG A 245 1.32 12.07 11.42
N SER A 246 0.98 13.35 11.36
CA SER A 246 0.19 13.90 10.25
C SER A 246 0.91 13.70 8.92
N LEU A 247 0.18 13.22 7.91
CA LEU A 247 0.69 13.18 6.54
C LEU A 247 0.78 14.58 5.90
N GLU A 248 0.11 15.58 6.47
CA GLU A 248 0.19 17.00 6.04
C GLU A 248 1.40 17.74 6.65
N GLU A 249 2.17 17.11 7.54
CA GLU A 249 3.31 17.78 8.17
C GLU A 249 4.36 18.21 7.12
N ASP A 250 4.92 19.41 7.29
CA ASP A 250 6.06 19.88 6.50
C ASP A 250 7.37 19.49 7.19
N ALA A 251 7.81 18.25 6.93
CA ALA A 251 9.05 17.69 7.43
C ALA A 251 9.91 17.18 6.25
N PRO A 252 11.24 17.02 6.43
CA PRO A 252 12.07 16.43 5.39
C PRO A 252 11.52 15.07 4.94
N GLY A 253 11.35 14.90 3.63
CA GLY A 253 10.78 13.69 3.04
C GLY A 253 9.24 13.63 3.00
N SER A 254 8.52 14.55 3.66
CA SER A 254 7.04 14.54 3.68
C SER A 254 6.45 14.59 2.27
N LEU A 255 6.96 15.46 1.40
CA LEU A 255 6.44 15.57 0.04
C LEU A 255 6.68 14.29 -0.79
N GLU A 256 7.85 13.64 -0.66
CA GLU A 256 8.11 12.35 -1.31
C GLU A 256 7.13 11.29 -0.81
N ARG A 257 6.89 11.25 0.50
CA ARG A 257 5.93 10.34 1.15
C ARG A 257 4.50 10.56 0.63
N GLN A 258 4.02 11.79 0.61
CA GLN A 258 2.70 12.17 0.11
C GLN A 258 2.50 11.77 -1.35
N LEU A 259 3.43 12.15 -2.22
CA LEU A 259 3.37 11.84 -3.65
C LEU A 259 3.45 10.32 -3.90
N SER A 260 4.25 9.60 -3.10
CA SER A 260 4.34 8.14 -3.17
C SER A 260 3.02 7.46 -2.82
N ILE A 261 2.40 7.86 -1.71
CA ILE A 261 1.09 7.35 -1.29
C ILE A 261 0.04 7.65 -2.37
N LYS A 262 -0.01 8.89 -2.87
CA LYS A 262 -0.93 9.31 -3.93
C LYS A 262 -0.75 8.45 -5.18
N GLN A 263 0.49 8.25 -5.61
CA GLN A 263 0.81 7.46 -6.80
C GLN A 263 0.39 5.98 -6.63
N LEU A 264 0.64 5.39 -5.47
CA LEU A 264 0.26 4.02 -5.15
C LEU A 264 -1.25 3.87 -5.04
N ASN A 265 -1.95 4.84 -4.46
CA ASN A 265 -3.41 4.82 -4.37
C ASN A 265 -4.10 4.94 -5.74
N LEU A 266 -3.51 5.68 -6.69
CA LEU A 266 -3.98 5.69 -8.08
C LEU A 266 -3.80 4.33 -8.76
N GLU A 267 -2.71 3.62 -8.48
CA GLU A 267 -2.48 2.26 -8.99
C GLU A 267 -3.44 1.25 -8.37
N LEU A 268 -3.64 1.32 -7.05
CA LEU A 268 -4.63 0.52 -6.34
C LEU A 268 -6.08 0.86 -6.75
N LEU A 269 -6.34 2.08 -7.21
CA LEU A 269 -7.64 2.43 -7.80
C LEU A 269 -7.87 1.72 -9.14
N LEU A 270 -6.84 1.64 -9.99
CA LEU A 270 -6.91 0.91 -11.25
C LEU A 270 -7.10 -0.61 -11.02
N LEU A 271 -6.36 -1.17 -10.07
CA LEU A 271 -6.34 -2.60 -9.78
C LEU A 271 -7.44 -3.07 -8.81
N GLY A 272 -8.09 -2.14 -8.10
CA GLY A 272 -8.95 -2.44 -6.96
C GLY A 272 -10.09 -3.41 -7.27
N ASP A 273 -10.74 -3.26 -8.43
CA ASP A 273 -11.83 -4.17 -8.83
C ASP A 273 -11.33 -5.61 -9.11
N LEU A 274 -10.11 -5.73 -9.63
CA LEU A 274 -9.46 -7.02 -9.87
C LEU A 274 -9.04 -7.68 -8.56
N LEU A 275 -8.43 -6.90 -7.65
CA LEU A 275 -7.92 -7.38 -6.36
C LEU A 275 -9.06 -7.72 -5.37
N ALA A 276 -10.14 -6.93 -5.36
CA ALA A 276 -11.29 -7.15 -4.49
C ALA A 276 -12.00 -8.49 -4.76
N THR A 277 -11.84 -9.04 -5.97
CA THR A 277 -12.43 -10.33 -6.37
C THR A 277 -11.40 -11.43 -6.65
N GLY A 278 -10.11 -11.08 -6.65
CA GLY A 278 -9.02 -11.91 -7.18
C GLY A 278 -8.54 -12.98 -6.21
N GLU A 279 -8.68 -14.25 -6.54
CA GLU A 279 -8.13 -15.35 -5.76
C GLU A 279 -6.69 -15.64 -6.18
N LEU A 280 -5.75 -15.54 -5.23
CA LEU A 280 -4.33 -15.86 -5.47
C LEU A 280 -4.18 -17.36 -5.76
N GLN A 281 -3.71 -17.69 -6.97
CA GLN A 281 -3.46 -19.07 -7.40
C GLN A 281 -2.03 -19.53 -7.08
N GLY A 282 -1.10 -18.60 -6.89
CA GLY A 282 0.29 -18.89 -6.54
C GLY A 282 1.28 -17.86 -7.09
N GLN A 283 2.57 -18.21 -7.01
CA GLN A 283 3.67 -17.44 -7.60
C GLN A 283 4.22 -18.18 -8.82
N LEU A 284 4.41 -17.47 -9.92
CA LEU A 284 5.04 -17.97 -11.13
C LEU A 284 6.50 -17.51 -11.18
N PRO A 285 7.45 -18.41 -11.48
CA PRO A 285 8.83 -18.01 -11.71
C PRO A 285 8.91 -17.15 -12.98
N VAL A 286 9.78 -16.15 -12.95
CA VAL A 286 9.98 -15.22 -14.05
C VAL A 286 11.41 -15.32 -14.56
N LYS A 287 11.57 -15.33 -15.88
CA LYS A 287 12.89 -15.27 -16.53
C LYS A 287 13.11 -13.88 -17.12
N THR A 288 14.36 -13.45 -17.19
CA THR A 288 14.74 -12.19 -17.82
C THR A 288 16.11 -12.34 -18.48
N LYS A 289 16.39 -11.54 -19.52
CA LYS A 289 17.73 -11.45 -20.10
C LYS A 289 18.70 -10.69 -19.20
N THR A 290 18.20 -9.85 -18.30
CA THR A 290 19.05 -9.11 -17.37
C THR A 290 19.57 -10.06 -16.28
N PRO A 291 20.89 -10.18 -16.07
CA PRO A 291 21.43 -11.01 -15.00
C PRO A 291 20.94 -10.57 -13.63
N LEU A 292 20.43 -11.51 -12.84
CA LEU A 292 20.05 -11.27 -11.44
C LEU A 292 21.29 -11.28 -10.55
N LYS A 293 21.35 -10.35 -9.59
CA LYS A 293 22.39 -10.39 -8.55
C LYS A 293 22.10 -11.55 -7.57
N PRO A 294 23.12 -12.06 -6.86
CA PRO A 294 22.88 -13.06 -5.82
C PRO A 294 21.85 -12.56 -4.79
N GLY A 295 20.81 -13.38 -4.56
CA GLY A 295 19.71 -13.04 -3.66
C GLY A 295 18.51 -12.36 -4.34
N ASP A 296 18.69 -11.78 -5.53
CA ASP A 296 17.58 -11.19 -6.28
C ASP A 296 16.68 -12.28 -6.86
N ARG A 297 15.38 -11.99 -6.88
CA ARG A 297 14.35 -12.84 -7.49
C ARG A 297 13.33 -11.98 -8.23
N ILE A 298 12.79 -12.50 -9.32
CA ILE A 298 11.57 -11.96 -9.92
C ILE A 298 10.51 -13.06 -9.88
N GLU A 299 9.36 -12.73 -9.33
CA GLU A 299 8.22 -13.65 -9.29
C GLU A 299 6.93 -12.90 -9.63
N ALA A 300 5.98 -13.59 -10.25
CA ALA A 300 4.69 -13.04 -10.62
C ALA A 300 3.57 -13.73 -9.86
N ALA A 301 2.88 -12.98 -9.00
CA ALA A 301 1.65 -13.47 -8.37
C ALA A 301 0.55 -13.57 -9.43
N ILE A 302 -0.17 -14.70 -9.48
CA ILE A 302 -1.28 -14.92 -10.41
C ILE A 302 -2.61 -14.93 -9.67
N PHE A 303 -3.55 -14.11 -10.12
CA PHE A 303 -4.90 -14.00 -9.56
C PHE A 303 -5.94 -14.42 -10.59
N LYS A 304 -6.90 -15.23 -10.15
CA LYS A 304 -8.15 -15.45 -10.87
C LYS A 304 -9.20 -14.48 -10.33
N THR A 305 -9.67 -13.56 -11.16
CA THR A 305 -10.59 -12.48 -10.77
C THR A 305 -11.96 -12.67 -11.43
N SER A 306 -12.96 -11.88 -11.06
CA SER A 306 -14.25 -11.89 -11.77
C SER A 306 -14.19 -11.28 -13.16
N LEU A 307 -13.10 -10.56 -13.51
CA LEU A 307 -12.95 -9.85 -14.78
C LEU A 307 -11.91 -10.49 -15.71
N GLY A 308 -11.14 -11.47 -15.24
CA GLY A 308 -10.04 -12.07 -15.98
C GLY A 308 -8.92 -12.59 -15.08
N ILE A 309 -7.73 -12.75 -15.64
CA ILE A 309 -6.51 -13.11 -14.92
C ILE A 309 -5.67 -11.85 -14.72
N LEU A 310 -5.19 -11.61 -13.49
CA LEU A 310 -4.24 -10.56 -13.17
C LEU A 310 -2.90 -11.21 -12.77
N LEU A 311 -1.81 -10.76 -13.38
CA LEU A 311 -0.44 -11.11 -12.97
C LEU A 311 0.23 -9.87 -12.41
N LEU A 312 0.93 -10.01 -11.28
CA LEU A 312 1.73 -8.97 -10.65
C LEU A 312 3.19 -9.44 -10.58
N PRO A 313 3.99 -9.27 -11.65
CA PRO A 313 5.44 -9.45 -11.56
C PRO A 313 6.06 -8.39 -10.63
N VAL A 314 6.88 -8.85 -9.69
CA VAL A 314 7.60 -8.01 -8.72
C VAL A 314 9.07 -8.41 -8.69
N TRP A 315 9.95 -7.41 -8.72
CA TRP A 315 11.39 -7.60 -8.51
C TRP A 315 11.71 -7.50 -7.02
N TYR A 316 12.15 -8.60 -6.43
CA TYR A 316 12.61 -8.67 -5.05
C TYR A 316 14.13 -8.49 -5.03
N ASP A 317 14.58 -7.25 -4.85
CA ASP A 317 16.00 -6.87 -4.74
C ASP A 317 16.55 -7.26 -3.37
N ALA A 318 17.72 -7.89 -3.37
CA ALA A 318 18.48 -8.14 -2.16
C ALA A 318 18.83 -6.79 -1.50
N ASN A 319 18.36 -6.60 -0.26
CA ASN A 319 18.48 -5.36 0.52
C ASN A 319 17.61 -4.19 0.05
N GLY A 320 16.59 -4.44 -0.78
CA GLY A 320 15.67 -3.40 -1.22
C GLY A 320 14.93 -2.69 -0.08
N GLN A 321 14.76 -3.37 1.07
CA GLN A 321 14.14 -2.78 2.27
C GLN A 321 15.00 -1.70 2.94
N PHE A 322 16.29 -1.58 2.58
CA PHE A 322 17.19 -0.53 3.03
C PHE A 322 17.31 0.58 1.97
N VAL A 323 17.86 0.24 0.81
CA VAL A 323 18.04 1.15 -0.33
C VAL A 323 17.80 0.33 -1.60
N PRO A 324 16.67 0.52 -2.31
CA PRO A 324 16.36 -0.27 -3.50
C PRO A 324 17.44 -0.15 -4.60
N GLY A 325 17.80 -1.28 -5.23
CA GLY A 325 18.77 -1.34 -6.34
C GLY A 325 18.19 -1.01 -7.73
N GLN A 326 18.91 -1.35 -8.81
CA GLN A 326 18.49 -1.00 -10.17
C GLN A 326 17.13 -1.56 -10.56
N MET A 327 16.81 -2.82 -10.22
CA MET A 327 15.52 -3.48 -10.46
C MET A 327 14.92 -3.22 -11.85
N VAL A 328 15.68 -3.55 -12.90
CA VAL A 328 15.17 -3.50 -14.27
C VAL A 328 15.46 -4.82 -14.96
N GLY A 329 14.42 -5.42 -15.52
CA GLY A 329 14.50 -6.64 -16.32
C GLY A 329 14.12 -6.36 -17.76
N GLU A 330 14.93 -6.82 -18.69
CA GLU A 330 14.61 -6.80 -20.12
C GLU A 330 14.08 -8.16 -20.56
N ASN A 331 13.15 -8.16 -21.52
CA ASN A 331 12.57 -9.37 -22.11
C ASN A 331 12.13 -10.35 -21.01
N VAL A 332 11.23 -9.89 -20.15
CA VAL A 332 10.77 -10.62 -18.99
C VAL A 332 9.71 -11.63 -19.43
N GLU A 333 10.00 -12.91 -19.23
CA GLU A 333 9.18 -14.02 -19.68
C GLU A 333 8.48 -14.69 -18.50
N ILE A 334 7.16 -14.84 -18.61
CA ILE A 334 6.29 -15.44 -17.59
C ILE A 334 5.50 -16.58 -18.24
N LEU A 335 5.64 -17.80 -17.71
CA LEU A 335 4.88 -18.95 -18.18
C LEU A 335 3.60 -19.13 -17.35
N ILE A 336 2.46 -18.85 -17.97
CA ILE A 336 1.13 -19.10 -17.38
C ILE A 336 0.79 -20.58 -17.58
N LYS A 337 0.97 -21.37 -16.52
CA LYS A 337 0.67 -22.82 -16.51
C LYS A 337 -0.83 -23.05 -16.72
N GLY A 338 -1.18 -24.09 -17.48
CA GLY A 338 -2.56 -24.39 -17.86
C GLY A 338 -3.08 -23.53 -19.03
N GLY A 339 -2.29 -22.53 -19.46
CA GLY A 339 -2.58 -21.68 -20.60
C GLY A 339 -3.68 -20.65 -20.35
N ILE A 340 -3.84 -19.75 -21.32
CA ILE A 340 -5.00 -18.87 -21.45
C ILE A 340 -5.71 -19.20 -22.76
N PRO A 341 -7.03 -18.92 -22.89
CA PRO A 341 -7.76 -19.15 -24.13
C PRO A 341 -7.07 -18.50 -25.33
N GLU A 342 -7.05 -19.16 -26.47
CA GLU A 342 -6.28 -18.72 -27.64
C GLU A 342 -6.71 -17.33 -28.14
N ALA A 343 -8.01 -17.00 -28.02
CA ALA A 343 -8.56 -15.70 -28.39
C ALA A 343 -8.25 -14.57 -27.37
N SER A 344 -7.82 -14.89 -26.15
CA SER A 344 -7.60 -13.88 -25.09
C SER A 344 -6.40 -12.99 -25.40
N THR A 345 -6.59 -11.67 -25.36
CA THR A 345 -5.48 -10.71 -25.43
C THR A 345 -4.80 -10.55 -24.07
N VAL A 346 -3.54 -10.12 -24.08
CA VAL A 346 -2.75 -9.92 -22.86
C VAL A 346 -2.23 -8.49 -22.88
N TRP A 347 -2.47 -7.75 -21.80
CA TRP A 347 -2.15 -6.33 -21.72
C TRP A 347 -1.30 -6.05 -20.49
N GLU A 348 -0.18 -5.35 -20.66
CA GLU A 348 0.42 -4.61 -19.55
C GLU A 348 -0.44 -3.36 -19.32
N ILE A 349 -0.91 -3.16 -18.09
CA ILE A 349 -1.79 -2.05 -17.75
C ILE A 349 -1.14 -1.15 -16.70
N SER A 350 -1.29 0.15 -16.89
CA SER A 350 -0.89 1.16 -15.92
C SER A 350 -1.95 2.25 -15.80
N THR A 351 -1.74 3.16 -14.85
CA THR A 351 -2.61 4.32 -14.65
C THR A 351 -2.55 5.32 -15.80
N THR A 352 -1.64 5.16 -16.76
CA THR A 352 -1.44 6.12 -17.87
C THR A 352 -1.43 5.50 -19.27
N GLY A 353 -1.21 4.18 -19.39
CA GLY A 353 -1.16 3.48 -20.68
C GLY A 353 -1.53 2.01 -20.56
N GLU A 354 -1.68 1.36 -21.71
CA GLU A 354 -1.76 -0.09 -21.84
C GLU A 354 -0.98 -0.54 -23.07
N ASP A 355 -0.24 -1.63 -22.95
CA ASP A 355 0.56 -2.18 -24.04
C ASP A 355 0.15 -3.63 -24.28
N ASN A 356 -0.10 -3.98 -25.54
CA ASN A 356 -0.41 -5.35 -25.92
C ASN A 356 0.88 -6.18 -25.85
N LEU A 357 0.86 -7.25 -25.07
CA LEU A 357 2.02 -8.10 -24.86
C LEU A 357 2.07 -9.26 -25.85
N VAL A 358 3.29 -9.59 -26.27
CA VAL A 358 3.54 -10.78 -27.07
C VAL A 358 3.24 -12.02 -26.23
N ARG A 359 2.46 -12.94 -26.81
CA ARG A 359 2.21 -14.26 -26.24
C ARG A 359 2.57 -15.36 -27.23
N LYS A 360 3.03 -16.49 -26.70
CA LYS A 360 3.35 -17.70 -27.48
C LYS A 360 2.84 -18.93 -26.75
N GLN A 361 2.09 -19.79 -27.44
CA GLN A 361 1.75 -21.11 -26.89
C GLN A 361 3.00 -21.98 -26.87
N VAL A 362 3.25 -22.62 -25.73
CA VAL A 362 4.40 -23.51 -25.51
C VAL A 362 3.94 -24.76 -24.76
N ALA A 363 4.79 -25.79 -24.70
CA ALA A 363 4.49 -26.96 -23.88
C ALA A 363 4.25 -26.54 -22.42
N GLY A 364 3.08 -26.89 -21.88
CA GLY A 364 2.70 -26.61 -20.49
C GLY A 364 1.93 -25.30 -20.24
N GLY A 365 1.73 -24.44 -21.25
CA GLY A 365 0.90 -23.24 -21.11
C GLY A 365 1.21 -22.11 -22.09
N THR A 366 0.95 -20.88 -21.68
CA THR A 366 1.16 -19.68 -22.51
C THR A 366 2.31 -18.86 -21.96
N LEU A 367 3.33 -18.62 -22.78
CA LEU A 367 4.43 -17.72 -22.47
C LEU A 367 4.02 -16.28 -22.80
N VAL A 368 4.15 -15.38 -21.84
CA VAL A 368 3.93 -13.93 -22.00
C VAL A 368 5.26 -13.22 -21.84
N THR A 369 5.54 -12.27 -22.72
CA THR A 369 6.79 -11.49 -22.70
C THR A 369 6.51 -10.01 -22.49
N LEU A 370 7.11 -9.43 -21.45
CA LEU A 370 7.18 -7.99 -21.24
C LEU A 370 8.51 -7.48 -21.78
N ASN A 371 8.48 -6.36 -22.49
CA ASN A 371 9.69 -5.75 -23.03
C ASN A 371 10.62 -5.30 -21.91
N ARG A 372 10.04 -4.69 -20.86
CA ARG A 372 10.77 -4.16 -19.71
C ARG A 372 9.94 -4.29 -18.44
N LEU A 373 10.55 -4.76 -17.37
CA LEU A 373 10.04 -4.71 -16.01
C LEU A 373 10.88 -3.71 -15.21
N ASN A 374 10.24 -2.85 -14.43
CA ASN A 374 10.90 -2.02 -13.42
C ASN A 374 10.78 -2.71 -12.04
N THR A 375 10.46 -2.00 -10.95
CA THR A 375 10.25 -2.63 -9.64
C THR A 375 9.09 -3.64 -9.63
N ALA A 376 8.00 -3.33 -10.35
CA ALA A 376 6.81 -4.17 -10.48
C ALA A 376 5.95 -3.71 -11.67
N SER A 377 5.12 -4.60 -12.20
CA SER A 377 4.13 -4.29 -13.24
C SER A 377 2.79 -5.00 -12.97
N ALA A 378 1.76 -4.69 -13.76
CA ALA A 378 0.47 -5.36 -13.74
C ALA A 378 0.09 -5.81 -15.15
N ILE A 379 -0.15 -7.11 -15.32
CA ILE A 379 -0.56 -7.71 -16.59
C ILE A 379 -1.96 -8.24 -16.43
N PHE A 380 -2.85 -7.89 -17.36
CA PHE A 380 -4.24 -8.28 -17.34
C PHE A 380 -4.61 -9.07 -18.59
N VAL A 381 -5.23 -10.23 -18.37
CA VAL A 381 -5.86 -11.06 -19.40
C VAL A 381 -7.37 -10.97 -19.18
N PRO A 382 -8.07 -10.06 -19.88
CA PRO A 382 -9.51 -9.89 -19.72
C PRO A 382 -10.30 -11.14 -20.14
N HIS A 383 -11.42 -11.40 -19.49
CA HIS A 383 -12.41 -12.37 -19.96
C HIS A 383 -13.10 -11.91 -21.24
N ASP A 384 -13.41 -10.61 -21.33
CA ASP A 384 -14.09 -9.98 -22.46
C ASP A 384 -13.70 -8.50 -22.62
N GLU A 385 -14.16 -7.85 -23.69
CA GLU A 385 -13.91 -6.42 -23.93
C GLU A 385 -14.49 -5.51 -22.84
N ARG A 386 -15.60 -5.91 -22.18
CA ARG A 386 -16.22 -5.10 -21.12
C ARG A 386 -15.33 -4.98 -19.89
N ALA A 387 -14.61 -6.06 -19.57
CA ALA A 387 -13.62 -6.09 -18.51
C ALA A 387 -12.46 -5.11 -18.80
N LEU A 388 -11.94 -5.12 -20.03
CA LEU A 388 -10.88 -4.20 -20.45
C LEU A 388 -11.36 -2.75 -20.49
N ASP A 389 -12.56 -2.50 -21.01
CA ASP A 389 -13.16 -1.16 -21.05
C ASP A 389 -13.34 -0.54 -19.67
N ARG A 390 -13.57 -1.36 -18.64
CA ARG A 390 -13.64 -0.89 -17.25
C ARG A 390 -12.30 -0.32 -16.78
N ILE A 391 -11.20 -1.00 -17.10
CA ILE A 391 -9.83 -0.53 -16.80
C ILE A 391 -9.51 0.75 -17.60
N ARG A 392 -9.85 0.77 -18.90
CA ARG A 392 -9.66 1.95 -19.77
C ARG A 392 -10.41 3.17 -19.24
N ARG A 393 -11.65 3.01 -18.77
CA ARG A 393 -12.44 4.11 -18.17
C ARG A 393 -11.80 4.68 -16.92
N LEU A 394 -11.28 3.83 -16.04
CA LEU A 394 -10.56 4.29 -14.85
C LEU A 394 -9.29 5.04 -15.24
N ARG A 395 -8.51 4.51 -16.19
CA ARG A 395 -7.31 5.15 -16.71
C ARG A 395 -7.60 6.53 -17.30
N MET A 396 -8.64 6.69 -18.11
CA MET A 396 -9.02 7.99 -18.68
C MET A 396 -9.26 9.06 -17.61
N ARG A 397 -9.76 8.66 -16.42
CA ARG A 397 -10.00 9.56 -15.29
C ARG A 397 -8.76 9.87 -14.48
N THR A 398 -7.77 8.98 -14.45
CA THR A 398 -6.62 9.06 -13.54
C THR A 398 -5.30 9.41 -14.24
N ALA A 399 -5.21 9.27 -15.56
CA ALA A 399 -3.95 9.38 -16.30
C ALA A 399 -3.24 10.73 -16.11
N ALA A 400 -3.97 11.85 -16.23
CA ALA A 400 -3.39 13.17 -16.07
C ALA A 400 -2.82 13.38 -14.66
N LEU A 401 -3.59 13.02 -13.63
CA LEU A 401 -3.19 13.14 -12.23
C LEU A 401 -2.01 12.21 -11.90
N SER A 402 -2.03 10.98 -12.41
CA SER A 402 -0.94 10.02 -12.21
C SER A 402 0.35 10.47 -12.88
N ALA A 403 0.29 10.93 -14.13
CA ALA A 403 1.46 11.45 -14.83
C ALA A 403 2.06 12.68 -14.12
N ALA A 404 1.22 13.62 -13.68
CA ALA A 404 1.67 14.79 -12.92
C ALA A 404 2.32 14.40 -11.58
N THR A 405 1.69 13.48 -10.85
CA THR A 405 2.21 12.96 -9.57
C THR A 405 3.57 12.27 -9.76
N ALA A 406 3.71 11.44 -10.80
CA ALA A 406 4.97 10.76 -11.11
C ALA A 406 6.10 11.73 -11.48
N VAL A 407 5.81 12.76 -12.30
CA VAL A 407 6.80 13.79 -12.66
C VAL A 407 7.25 14.58 -11.44
N GLU A 408 6.32 14.97 -10.58
CA GLU A 408 6.65 15.73 -9.37
C GLU A 408 7.44 14.86 -8.38
N LEU A 409 7.06 13.59 -8.22
CA LEU A 409 7.79 12.65 -7.38
C LEU A 409 9.24 12.47 -7.85
N ALA A 410 9.45 12.34 -9.17
CA ALA A 410 10.80 12.24 -9.73
C ALA A 410 11.62 13.51 -9.52
N ARG A 411 10.99 14.69 -9.54
CA ARG A 411 11.64 15.98 -9.23
C ARG A 411 12.07 16.05 -7.77
N VAL A 412 11.18 15.74 -6.85
CA VAL A 412 11.48 15.72 -5.41
C VAL A 412 12.62 14.75 -5.11
N LYS A 413 12.58 13.54 -5.69
CA LYS A 413 13.65 12.55 -5.53
C LYS A 413 14.98 13.04 -6.09
N LEU A 414 14.98 13.72 -7.24
CA LEU A 414 16.17 14.30 -7.86
C LEU A 414 16.82 15.35 -6.95
N ASP A 415 16.01 16.27 -6.42
CA ASP A 415 16.52 17.35 -5.57
C ASP A 415 17.09 16.81 -4.26
N MET A 416 16.40 15.87 -3.61
CA MET A 416 16.90 15.18 -2.41
C MET A 416 18.20 14.42 -2.70
N THR A 417 18.25 13.61 -3.76
CA THR A 417 19.44 12.81 -4.10
C THR A 417 20.62 13.70 -4.44
N ARG A 418 20.40 14.80 -5.16
CA ARG A 418 21.44 15.77 -5.50
C ARG A 418 21.98 16.48 -4.27
N ALA A 419 21.13 16.81 -3.30
CA ALA A 419 21.57 17.43 -2.05
C ALA A 419 22.50 16.50 -1.26
N ILE A 420 22.09 15.24 -1.08
CA ILE A 420 22.88 14.22 -0.37
C ILE A 420 24.18 13.90 -1.13
N ASP A 421 24.13 13.75 -2.46
CA ASP A 421 25.33 13.49 -3.28
C ASP A 421 26.37 14.61 -3.13
N ARG A 422 25.94 15.88 -3.10
CA ARG A 422 26.83 17.03 -2.87
C ARG A 422 27.42 17.05 -1.47
N GLU A 423 26.63 16.71 -0.46
CA GLU A 423 27.11 16.60 0.93
C GLU A 423 28.18 15.51 1.04
N LEU A 424 27.91 14.32 0.51
CA LEU A 424 28.85 13.19 0.48
C LEU A 424 30.13 13.52 -0.32
N ALA A 425 30.02 14.23 -1.43
CA ALA A 425 31.18 14.72 -2.17
C ALA A 425 32.01 15.72 -1.35
N SER A 426 31.38 16.62 -0.60
CA SER A 426 32.09 17.55 0.29
C SER A 426 32.86 16.85 1.42
N LEU A 427 32.42 15.63 1.78
CA LEU A 427 33.07 14.76 2.75
C LEU A 427 34.13 13.83 2.14
N GLY A 428 34.38 13.94 0.82
CA GLY A 428 35.37 13.13 0.10
C GLY A 428 34.96 11.67 -0.16
N VAL A 429 33.65 11.38 -0.14
CA VAL A 429 33.08 10.06 -0.42
C VAL A 429 32.12 10.10 -1.63
N ASP A 430 32.52 10.84 -2.66
CA ASP A 430 31.78 10.92 -3.92
C ASP A 430 31.74 9.57 -4.67
N GLN A 431 30.76 9.44 -5.57
CA GLN A 431 30.65 8.26 -6.44
C GLN A 431 31.09 8.61 -7.86
N PRO A 432 31.93 7.77 -8.51
CA PRO A 432 32.35 8.00 -9.89
C PRO A 432 31.19 8.17 -10.89
N VAL A 433 30.06 7.54 -10.61
CA VAL A 433 28.86 7.61 -11.45
C VAL A 433 27.92 8.77 -11.11
N GLY A 434 28.19 9.55 -10.05
CA GLY A 434 27.30 10.57 -9.51
C GLY A 434 26.87 11.61 -10.55
N ALA A 435 27.84 12.29 -11.15
CA ALA A 435 27.58 13.32 -12.17
C ALA A 435 26.82 12.75 -13.39
N LEU A 436 27.15 11.52 -13.83
CA LEU A 436 26.49 10.86 -14.94
C LEU A 436 25.01 10.57 -14.62
N LYS A 437 24.72 9.97 -13.45
CA LYS A 437 23.36 9.59 -13.08
C LYS A 437 22.48 10.79 -12.77
N LEU A 438 23.01 11.83 -12.15
CA LEU A 438 22.28 13.10 -11.99
C LEU A 438 21.97 13.76 -13.33
N ARG A 439 22.88 13.69 -14.32
CA ARG A 439 22.63 14.21 -15.67
C ARG A 439 21.56 13.39 -16.39
N GLU A 440 21.66 12.06 -16.38
CA GLU A 440 20.65 11.16 -16.95
C GLU A 440 19.26 11.44 -16.37
N ALA A 441 19.14 11.52 -15.03
CA ALA A 441 17.88 11.81 -14.36
C ALA A 441 17.29 13.17 -14.77
N ASN A 442 18.12 14.21 -14.89
CA ASN A 442 17.68 15.52 -15.37
C ASN A 442 17.14 15.45 -16.80
N VAL A 443 17.84 14.77 -17.72
CA VAL A 443 17.39 14.62 -19.12
C VAL A 443 16.02 13.97 -19.18
N TRP A 444 15.84 12.86 -18.46
CA TRP A 444 14.56 12.17 -18.39
C TRP A 444 13.46 13.03 -17.78
N LEU A 445 13.75 13.78 -16.71
CA LEU A 445 12.77 14.66 -16.06
C LEU A 445 12.37 15.86 -16.95
N THR A 446 13.31 16.41 -17.72
CA THR A 446 13.02 17.46 -18.72
C THR A 446 12.05 16.92 -19.77
N GLN A 447 12.33 15.74 -20.33
CA GLN A 447 11.44 15.09 -21.29
C GLN A 447 10.09 14.73 -20.66
N ALA A 448 10.06 14.24 -19.43
CA ALA A 448 8.82 13.92 -18.72
C ALA A 448 7.93 15.16 -18.55
N SER A 449 8.53 16.29 -18.17
CA SER A 449 7.84 17.57 -18.04
C SER A 449 7.30 18.08 -19.37
N GLU A 450 8.04 17.89 -20.46
CA GLU A 450 7.60 18.23 -21.82
C GLU A 450 6.42 17.37 -22.28
N GLN A 451 6.51 16.05 -22.12
CA GLN A 451 5.42 15.14 -22.47
C GLN A 451 4.16 15.43 -21.66
N LEU A 452 4.30 15.80 -20.38
CA LEU A 452 3.17 16.21 -19.53
C LEU A 452 2.49 17.48 -20.07
N ARG A 453 3.26 18.50 -20.45
CA ARG A 453 2.72 19.73 -21.08
C ARG A 453 1.99 19.43 -22.38
N ASN A 454 2.50 18.48 -23.16
CA ASN A 454 1.89 18.01 -24.41
C ASN A 454 0.72 17.03 -24.19
N ARG A 455 0.30 16.79 -22.93
CA ARG A 455 -0.76 15.85 -22.54
C ARG A 455 -0.50 14.39 -22.96
N ASN A 456 0.76 14.05 -23.25
CA ASN A 456 1.18 12.68 -23.46
C ASN A 456 1.52 12.03 -22.10
N TYR A 457 0.46 11.69 -21.37
CA TYR A 457 0.55 11.25 -19.98
C TYR A 457 1.34 9.95 -19.80
N HIS A 458 1.25 9.02 -20.76
CA HIS A 458 1.97 7.76 -20.66
C HIS A 458 3.49 7.95 -20.80
N SER A 459 3.94 8.65 -21.84
CA SER A 459 5.36 8.98 -22.01
C SER A 459 5.89 9.84 -20.87
N ALA A 460 5.10 10.77 -20.35
CA ALA A 460 5.48 11.57 -19.18
C ALA A 460 5.78 10.69 -17.96
N ARG A 461 4.89 9.72 -17.66
CA ARG A 461 5.08 8.79 -16.56
C ARG A 461 6.30 7.88 -16.78
N LEU A 462 6.46 7.29 -17.97
CA LEU A 462 7.60 6.42 -18.28
C LEU A 462 8.93 7.18 -18.12
N ASN A 463 9.01 8.41 -18.60
CA ASN A 463 10.19 9.26 -18.45
C ASN A 463 10.48 9.61 -16.98
N ALA A 464 9.45 9.87 -16.17
CA ALA A 464 9.62 10.04 -14.73
C ALA A 464 10.17 8.77 -14.06
N GLU A 465 9.68 7.58 -14.44
CA GLU A 465 10.19 6.31 -13.93
C GLU A 465 11.66 6.06 -14.34
N TYR A 466 12.07 6.44 -15.56
CA TYR A 466 13.48 6.39 -15.97
C TYR A 466 14.37 7.33 -15.15
N ALA A 467 13.88 8.53 -14.82
CA ALA A 467 14.58 9.45 -13.94
C ALA A 467 14.76 8.84 -12.54
N CYS A 468 13.69 8.31 -11.94
CA CYS A 468 13.76 7.63 -10.64
C CYS A 468 14.72 6.43 -10.64
N GLN A 469 14.75 5.64 -11.72
CA GLN A 469 15.69 4.53 -11.86
C GLN A 469 17.15 5.01 -11.83
N ALA A 470 17.50 6.07 -12.58
CA ALA A 470 18.86 6.61 -12.58
C ALA A 470 19.28 7.09 -11.19
N LEU A 471 18.38 7.75 -10.47
CA LEU A 471 18.62 8.21 -9.09
C LEU A 471 18.78 7.04 -8.12
N ARG A 472 17.94 6.02 -8.24
CA ARG A 472 18.00 4.81 -7.41
C ARG A 472 19.33 4.08 -7.57
N ILE A 473 19.88 4.01 -8.78
CA ILE A 473 21.23 3.48 -9.01
C ILE A 473 22.27 4.28 -8.21
N LEU A 474 22.25 5.61 -8.30
CA LEU A 474 23.18 6.47 -7.54
C LEU A 474 23.04 6.30 -6.02
N GLN A 475 21.80 6.30 -5.51
CA GLN A 475 21.53 6.04 -4.09
C GLN A 475 22.12 4.70 -3.65
N ARG A 476 21.95 3.65 -4.47
CA ARG A 476 22.47 2.32 -4.16
C ARG A 476 24.00 2.25 -4.22
N GLU A 477 24.66 2.96 -5.11
CA GLU A 477 26.14 3.00 -5.16
C GLU A 477 26.73 3.64 -3.90
N HIS A 478 26.20 4.80 -3.48
CA HIS A 478 26.57 5.42 -2.20
C HIS A 478 26.36 4.48 -1.01
N TRP A 479 25.21 3.82 -0.96
CA TRP A 479 24.90 2.88 0.12
C TRP A 479 25.79 1.63 0.10
N ASN A 480 26.06 1.03 -1.07
CA ASN A 480 26.96 -0.11 -1.20
C ASN A 480 28.38 0.25 -0.76
N PHE A 481 28.87 1.44 -1.09
CA PHE A 481 30.16 1.93 -0.63
C PHE A 481 30.23 2.01 0.90
N ALA A 482 29.18 2.56 1.54
CA ALA A 482 29.10 2.64 2.99
C ALA A 482 29.01 1.25 3.67
N VAL A 483 28.26 0.32 3.10
CA VAL A 483 28.05 -1.03 3.67
C VAL A 483 29.22 -1.98 3.40
N GLY A 484 29.99 -1.79 2.33
CA GLY A 484 30.96 -2.76 1.80
C GLY A 484 32.03 -3.27 2.78
N SER A 485 32.27 -2.58 3.89
CA SER A 485 33.21 -3.01 4.94
C SER A 485 32.57 -3.82 6.09
N ARG A 486 31.25 -4.08 6.05
CA ARG A 486 30.47 -4.62 7.18
C ARG A 486 29.80 -5.96 6.83
N LYS A 487 29.56 -6.78 7.86
CA LYS A 487 28.95 -8.11 7.69
C LYS A 487 27.47 -8.06 7.28
N HIS A 488 26.73 -7.04 7.72
CA HIS A 488 25.30 -6.88 7.43
C HIS A 488 24.84 -5.42 7.65
N PRO A 489 23.88 -4.87 6.88
CA PRO A 489 23.40 -3.49 7.06
C PRO A 489 22.85 -3.21 8.47
N VAL A 490 22.15 -4.16 9.09
CA VAL A 490 21.62 -3.99 10.46
C VAL A 490 22.67 -3.99 11.57
N SER A 491 23.95 -4.17 11.25
CA SER A 491 25.04 -4.10 12.24
C SER A 491 25.27 -2.68 12.78
N SER A 492 24.72 -1.66 12.11
CA SER A 492 24.73 -0.28 12.59
C SER A 492 23.44 0.42 12.18
N PRO A 493 22.82 1.23 13.05
CA PRO A 493 21.64 2.01 12.70
C PRO A 493 21.92 3.11 11.64
N HIS A 494 23.19 3.37 11.33
CA HIS A 494 23.61 4.34 10.30
C HIS A 494 23.72 3.75 8.89
N LEU A 495 23.57 2.42 8.73
CA LEU A 495 23.74 1.72 7.45
C LEU A 495 22.42 1.26 6.82
N ILE A 496 21.29 1.68 7.39
CA ILE A 496 19.96 1.15 7.05
C ILE A 496 19.20 2.02 6.05
N SER A 497 19.75 3.18 5.67
CA SER A 497 19.17 4.13 4.72
C SER A 497 20.26 4.73 3.83
N PHE A 498 19.85 5.34 2.72
CA PHE A 498 20.69 6.26 1.95
C PHE A 498 20.95 7.53 2.78
#